data_AF-A0A850NIR9-F1
#
_entry.id   AF-A0A850NIR9-F1
#
_cell.length_a   1.000
_cell.length_b   1.000
_cell.length_c   1.000
_cell.angle_alpha   90.00
_cell.angle_beta   90.00
_cell.angle_gamma   90.00
#
_symmetry.space_group_name_H-M   'P 1'
#
loop_
_entity.id
_entity.type
_entity.pdbx_description
1 polymer ?
#
loop_
_entity_poly.entity_id
_entity_poly.type
_entity_poly.pdbx_seq_one_letter_code
_entity_poly.pdbx_strand_id
1 'polypeptide(L)'
;MTKFSLTLIFIGCLLFSVKSKAQENYLNYHSKVIECEQLIAEGKYSSAIDTFDSLFKQFDFSFLRDIKVATELSAYQNDYQSGLQFTRLGIKAGWTLKSIKKNDNLQSLKKSSEWSKLLSEYDSLHQTYLSGLNPQLKEQVHEMFKKDQKKALGALFRIGQKAKRRYSEKKFAPHSEQQLEQLEQILKEYGYPGERLTGNNLWGSVILSHHNSISINYNSKDTIYAHLKPKLLAALKQGEISPYELAQIEDWRTAALTNHESTSYGFLGVIPNDAALETTNNNRNVIGLRTISLRNDLIDIENKTGMNLHLPKGWQNGKITVATDAER
;
A
#
# COMPACT_ATOMS: atom_id res chain seq x y z
N MET A 1 65.52 -3.70 42.25
CA MET A 1 64.50 -2.64 42.07
C MET A 1 63.83 -2.86 40.73
N THR A 2 62.54 -3.16 40.79
CA THR A 2 61.67 -3.66 39.72
C THR A 2 61.38 -2.58 38.68
N LYS A 3 61.65 -2.85 37.40
CA LYS A 3 61.22 -2.01 36.28
C LYS A 3 59.76 -2.36 35.95
N PHE A 4 58.86 -1.41 36.18
CA PHE A 4 57.48 -1.48 35.70
C PHE A 4 57.47 -1.25 34.19
N SER A 5 57.10 -2.28 33.42
CA SER A 5 56.78 -2.14 32.00
C SER A 5 55.37 -1.57 31.87
N LEU A 6 55.26 -0.37 31.32
CA LEU A 6 53.99 0.29 31.03
C LEU A 6 53.47 -0.22 29.68
N THR A 7 52.56 -1.19 29.70
CA THR A 7 51.88 -1.67 28.48
C THR A 7 50.76 -0.69 28.12
N LEU A 8 51.01 0.16 27.12
CA LEU A 8 50.02 1.08 26.56
C LEU A 8 49.06 0.28 25.66
N ILE A 9 47.85 -0.02 26.14
CA ILE A 9 46.80 -0.66 25.34
C ILE A 9 46.22 0.41 24.41
N PHE A 10 46.56 0.34 23.13
CA PHE A 10 45.97 1.14 22.07
C PHE A 10 44.58 0.58 21.75
N ILE A 11 43.53 1.13 22.38
CA ILE A 11 42.14 0.86 21.98
C ILE A 11 41.89 1.63 20.69
N GLY A 12 42.11 0.97 19.56
CA GLY A 12 41.69 1.45 18.26
C GLY A 12 40.17 1.44 18.16
N CYS A 13 39.54 2.59 18.40
CA CYS A 13 38.15 2.82 18.02
C CYS A 13 38.04 2.70 16.50
N LEU A 14 37.58 1.53 16.04
CA LEU A 14 37.03 1.33 14.71
C LEU A 14 35.79 2.24 14.58
N LEU A 15 36.01 3.47 14.13
CA LEU A 15 34.98 4.35 13.60
C LEU A 15 34.49 3.75 12.28
N PHE A 16 33.66 2.73 12.36
CA PHE A 16 32.77 2.41 11.24
C PHE A 16 31.86 3.63 11.08
N SER A 17 32.18 4.47 10.09
CA SER A 17 31.26 5.48 9.58
C SER A 17 30.04 4.76 9.04
N VAL A 18 29.04 4.55 9.90
CA VAL A 18 27.69 4.24 9.47
C VAL A 18 27.29 5.46 8.65
N LYS A 19 27.33 5.35 7.32
CA LYS A 19 26.63 6.31 6.46
C LYS A 19 25.17 6.21 6.88
N SER A 20 24.74 7.13 7.73
CA SER A 20 23.32 7.39 7.94
C SER A 20 22.80 7.81 6.57
N LYS A 21 22.27 6.85 5.81
CA LYS A 21 21.40 7.19 4.68
C LYS A 21 20.22 7.87 5.35
N ALA A 22 20.11 9.19 5.17
CA ALA A 22 18.86 9.86 5.46
C ALA A 22 17.76 9.07 4.75
N GLN A 23 16.75 8.63 5.49
CA GLN A 23 15.68 7.83 4.91
C GLN A 23 15.05 8.63 3.77
N GLU A 24 15.09 8.08 2.55
CA GLU A 24 14.55 8.76 1.39
C GLU A 24 13.05 8.98 1.57
N ASN A 25 12.58 10.17 1.21
CA ASN A 25 11.15 10.48 1.23
C ASN A 25 10.44 9.62 0.19
N TYR A 26 9.54 8.74 0.64
CA TYR A 26 8.83 7.79 -0.21
C TYR A 26 7.82 8.45 -1.16
N LEU A 27 7.54 9.75 -1.04
CA LEU A 27 6.88 10.50 -2.11
C LEU A 27 7.71 10.46 -3.42
N ASN A 28 9.05 10.42 -3.33
CA ASN A 28 9.91 10.26 -4.50
C ASN A 28 9.75 8.85 -5.11
N TYR A 29 9.66 7.81 -4.27
CA TYR A 29 9.37 6.45 -4.72
C TYR A 29 8.05 6.43 -5.52
N HIS A 30 6.98 7.00 -4.95
CA HIS A 30 5.67 7.01 -5.61
C HIS A 30 5.66 7.85 -6.89
N SER A 31 6.38 8.98 -6.92
CA SER A 31 6.55 9.76 -8.15
C SER A 31 7.25 8.94 -9.24
N LYS A 32 8.25 8.12 -8.90
CA LYS A 32 8.93 7.23 -9.85
C LYS A 32 8.05 6.08 -10.32
N VAL A 33 7.19 5.54 -9.45
CA VAL A 33 6.16 4.57 -9.87
C VAL A 33 5.19 5.21 -10.88
N ILE A 34 4.78 6.46 -10.67
CA ILE A 34 3.93 7.19 -11.63
C ILE A 34 4.65 7.38 -12.97
N GLU A 35 5.95 7.69 -12.97
CA GLU A 35 6.76 7.76 -14.20
C GLU A 35 6.78 6.42 -14.95
N CYS A 36 6.99 5.29 -14.25
CA CYS A 36 6.88 3.97 -14.86
C CYS A 36 5.50 3.72 -15.46
N GLU A 37 4.44 4.12 -14.74
CA GLU A 37 3.06 3.97 -15.20
C GLU A 37 2.76 4.82 -16.44
N GLN A 38 3.29 6.05 -16.53
CA GLN A 38 3.21 6.87 -17.74
C GLN A 38 3.89 6.19 -18.93
N LEU A 39 5.11 5.67 -18.72
CA LEU A 39 5.83 4.93 -19.76
C LEU A 39 5.04 3.69 -20.22
N ILE A 40 4.37 2.97 -19.31
CA ILE A 40 3.48 1.85 -19.66
C ILE A 40 2.29 2.34 -20.50
N ALA A 41 1.61 3.41 -20.10
CA ALA A 41 0.49 3.96 -20.84
C ALA A 41 0.88 4.42 -22.26
N GLU A 42 2.11 4.91 -22.42
CA GLU A 42 2.69 5.30 -23.71
C GLU A 42 3.24 4.11 -24.53
N GLY A 43 3.18 2.88 -24.00
CA GLY A 43 3.73 1.69 -24.66
C GLY A 43 5.25 1.59 -24.64
N LYS A 44 5.95 2.44 -23.88
CA LYS A 44 7.41 2.47 -23.71
C LYS A 44 7.86 1.46 -22.66
N TYR A 45 7.55 0.18 -22.90
CA TYR A 45 7.69 -0.88 -21.89
C TYR A 45 9.13 -1.14 -21.45
N SER A 46 10.11 -1.14 -22.37
CA SER A 46 11.52 -1.32 -22.00
C SER A 46 12.02 -0.19 -21.09
N SER A 47 11.66 1.06 -21.40
CA SER A 47 12.00 2.20 -20.54
C SER A 47 11.34 2.11 -19.16
N ALA A 48 10.10 1.62 -19.08
CA ALA A 48 9.44 1.38 -17.80
C ALA A 48 10.15 0.29 -16.98
N ILE A 49 10.62 -0.79 -17.63
CA ILE A 49 11.41 -1.86 -16.98
C ILE A 49 12.72 -1.30 -16.42
N ASP A 50 13.47 -0.52 -17.20
CA ASP A 50 14.73 0.10 -16.75
C ASP A 50 14.51 1.07 -15.58
N THR A 51 13.39 1.81 -15.62
CA THR A 51 13.00 2.75 -14.56
C THR A 51 12.63 2.00 -13.28
N PHE A 52 11.89 0.89 -13.38
CA PHE A 52 11.61 0.03 -12.23
C PHE A 52 12.87 -0.60 -11.65
N ASP A 53 13.79 -1.09 -12.48
CA ASP A 53 15.06 -1.65 -12.02
C ASP A 53 15.89 -0.63 -11.24
N SER A 54 15.98 0.60 -11.76
CA SER A 54 16.65 1.71 -11.07
C SER A 54 15.96 2.06 -9.74
N LEU A 55 14.62 2.16 -9.75
CA LEU A 55 13.81 2.44 -8.56
C LEU A 55 14.07 1.42 -7.44
N PHE A 56 14.01 0.13 -7.75
CA PHE A 56 14.15 -0.94 -6.75
C PHE A 56 15.58 -1.09 -6.22
N LYS A 57 16.59 -0.54 -6.92
CA LYS A 57 17.97 -0.46 -6.42
C LYS A 57 18.21 0.75 -5.51
N GLN A 58 17.38 1.78 -5.64
CA GLN A 58 17.52 3.03 -4.88
C GLN A 58 16.88 2.93 -3.48
N PHE A 59 15.73 2.27 -3.36
CA PHE A 59 14.96 2.20 -2.11
C PHE A 59 15.12 0.86 -1.38
N ASP A 60 15.33 0.93 -0.07
CA ASP A 60 15.53 -0.26 0.78
C ASP A 60 14.27 -1.14 0.89
N PHE A 61 13.09 -0.52 0.77
CA PHE A 61 11.80 -1.20 0.69
C PHE A 61 11.07 -0.79 -0.59
N SER A 62 10.50 -1.78 -1.28
CA SER A 62 9.68 -1.61 -2.47
C SER A 62 8.37 -2.36 -2.29
N PHE A 63 7.25 -1.75 -2.63
CA PHE A 63 5.94 -2.37 -2.47
C PHE A 63 5.79 -3.53 -3.45
N LEU A 64 5.36 -4.69 -2.95
CA LEU A 64 5.20 -5.92 -3.72
C LEU A 64 4.29 -5.73 -4.92
N ARG A 65 3.27 -4.87 -4.81
CA ARG A 65 2.39 -4.52 -5.92
C ARG A 65 3.21 -4.04 -7.13
N ASP A 66 4.13 -3.11 -6.92
CA ASP A 66 4.86 -2.46 -8.00
C ASP A 66 5.90 -3.42 -8.59
N ILE A 67 6.51 -4.27 -7.76
CA ILE A 67 7.39 -5.36 -8.21
C ILE A 67 6.65 -6.34 -9.11
N LYS A 68 5.40 -6.69 -8.78
CA LYS A 68 4.57 -7.57 -9.62
C LYS A 68 4.28 -6.95 -10.98
N VAL A 69 3.98 -5.64 -11.03
CA VAL A 69 3.80 -4.90 -12.29
C VAL A 69 5.06 -5.01 -13.15
N ALA A 70 6.23 -4.70 -12.59
CA ALA A 70 7.51 -4.81 -13.30
C ALA A 70 7.79 -6.24 -13.80
N THR A 71 7.45 -7.25 -12.99
CA THR A 71 7.62 -8.67 -13.35
C THR A 71 6.73 -9.07 -14.51
N GLU A 72 5.43 -8.75 -14.47
CA GLU A 72 4.50 -9.06 -15.55
C GLU A 72 4.83 -8.30 -16.83
N LEU A 73 5.26 -7.04 -16.70
CA LEU A 73 5.71 -6.23 -17.83
C LEU A 73 6.94 -6.85 -18.53
N SER A 74 7.91 -7.32 -17.75
CA SER A 74 9.10 -8.00 -18.28
C SER A 74 8.73 -9.31 -18.96
N ALA A 75 7.83 -10.10 -18.36
CA ALA A 75 7.32 -11.33 -18.96
C ALA A 75 6.56 -11.08 -20.28
N TYR A 76 5.78 -10.00 -20.35
CA TYR A 76 5.08 -9.56 -21.56
C TYR A 76 6.05 -9.13 -22.67
N GLN A 77 7.16 -8.48 -22.32
CA GLN A 77 8.22 -8.10 -23.26
C GLN A 77 9.21 -9.23 -23.60
N ASN A 78 9.05 -10.42 -23.01
CA ASN A 78 10.01 -11.52 -23.09
C ASN A 78 11.43 -11.15 -22.58
N ASP A 79 11.53 -10.13 -21.73
CA ASP A 79 12.75 -9.83 -20.99
C ASP A 79 12.84 -10.75 -19.78
N TYR A 80 13.34 -11.96 -20.03
CA TYR A 80 13.43 -12.99 -19.00
C TYR A 80 14.46 -12.68 -17.91
N GLN A 81 15.51 -11.91 -18.23
CA GLN A 81 16.52 -11.54 -17.23
C GLN A 81 15.89 -10.61 -16.18
N SER A 82 15.27 -9.51 -16.62
CA SER A 82 14.57 -8.58 -15.73
C SER A 82 13.39 -9.26 -15.03
N GLY A 83 12.60 -10.07 -15.75
CA GLY A 83 11.47 -10.79 -15.18
C GLY A 83 11.87 -11.75 -14.05
N LEU A 84 12.96 -12.52 -14.22
CA LEU A 84 13.47 -13.41 -13.17
C LEU A 84 14.08 -12.61 -12.00
N GLN A 85 14.78 -11.50 -12.27
CA GLN A 85 15.29 -10.61 -11.24
C GLN A 85 14.15 -10.04 -10.38
N PHE A 86 13.11 -9.48 -11.01
CA PHE A 86 11.95 -8.94 -10.30
C PHE A 86 11.15 -10.02 -9.58
N THR A 87 11.06 -11.24 -10.14
CA THR A 87 10.44 -12.36 -9.42
C THR A 87 11.20 -12.67 -8.13
N ARG A 88 12.55 -12.71 -8.15
CA ARG A 88 13.36 -12.90 -6.94
C ARG A 88 13.14 -11.78 -5.93
N LEU A 89 13.09 -10.54 -6.39
CA LEU A 89 12.77 -9.38 -5.53
C LEU A 89 11.37 -9.51 -4.92
N GLY A 90 10.38 -9.94 -5.71
CA GLY A 90 9.02 -10.18 -5.25
C GLY A 90 8.95 -11.25 -4.18
N ILE A 91 9.70 -12.35 -4.30
CA ILE A 91 9.78 -13.39 -3.26
C ILE A 91 10.35 -12.81 -1.95
N LYS A 92 11.40 -11.98 -2.03
CA LYS A 92 11.97 -11.24 -0.89
C LYS A 92 11.02 -10.19 -0.31
N ALA A 93 10.02 -9.75 -1.07
CA ALA A 93 8.93 -8.88 -0.64
C ALA A 93 7.65 -9.63 -0.25
N GLY A 94 7.69 -10.97 -0.16
CA GLY A 94 6.57 -11.78 0.31
C GLY A 94 5.65 -12.36 -0.77
N TRP A 95 6.03 -12.31 -2.05
CA TRP A 95 5.28 -12.98 -3.10
C TRP A 95 5.32 -14.49 -2.93
N THR A 96 4.17 -15.08 -2.60
CA THR A 96 4.08 -16.52 -2.32
C THR A 96 4.30 -17.36 -3.57
N LEU A 97 4.95 -18.52 -3.39
CA LEU A 97 5.16 -19.51 -4.46
C LEU A 97 3.85 -19.92 -5.14
N LYS A 98 2.79 -20.09 -4.35
CA LYS A 98 1.46 -20.43 -4.87
C LYS A 98 0.93 -19.35 -5.82
N SER A 99 1.09 -18.06 -5.48
CA SER A 99 0.66 -16.96 -6.33
C SER A 99 1.51 -16.86 -7.60
N ILE A 100 2.83 -17.00 -7.49
CA ILE A 100 3.75 -17.01 -8.64
C ILE A 100 3.39 -18.13 -9.62
N LYS A 101 3.21 -19.35 -9.13
CA LYS A 101 2.88 -20.53 -9.96
C LYS A 101 1.52 -20.38 -10.66
N LYS A 102 0.54 -19.74 -10.02
CA LYS A 102 -0.81 -19.53 -10.56
C LYS A 102 -0.93 -18.30 -11.46
N ASN A 103 0.08 -17.44 -11.55
CA ASN A 103 0.00 -16.25 -12.39
C ASN A 103 0.20 -16.62 -13.86
N ASP A 104 -0.83 -16.42 -14.68
CA ASP A 104 -0.79 -16.74 -16.11
C ASP A 104 -0.02 -15.72 -16.94
N ASN A 105 0.18 -14.51 -16.42
CA ASN A 105 1.00 -13.50 -17.09
C ASN A 105 2.50 -13.82 -16.99
N LEU A 106 2.89 -14.81 -16.18
CA LEU A 106 4.26 -15.28 -16.05
C LEU A 106 4.56 -16.55 -16.88
N GLN A 107 3.65 -17.01 -17.73
CA GLN A 107 3.83 -18.28 -18.46
C GLN A 107 5.02 -18.26 -19.42
N SER A 108 5.34 -17.12 -20.05
CA SER A 108 6.55 -16.96 -20.87
C SER A 108 7.81 -17.14 -20.03
N LEU A 109 7.84 -16.50 -18.85
CA LEU A 109 8.96 -16.57 -17.91
C LEU A 109 9.19 -18.00 -17.38
N LYS A 110 8.11 -18.76 -17.13
CA LYS A 110 8.16 -20.15 -16.65
C LYS A 110 8.84 -21.11 -17.64
N LYS A 111 8.92 -20.75 -18.92
CA LYS A 111 9.59 -21.54 -19.97
C LYS A 111 11.11 -21.29 -20.03
N SER A 112 11.61 -20.29 -19.31
CA SER A 112 13.04 -20.01 -19.22
C SER A 112 13.79 -21.18 -18.58
N SER A 113 14.99 -21.48 -19.07
CA SER A 113 15.88 -22.48 -18.49
C SER A 113 16.28 -22.17 -17.03
N GLU A 114 16.25 -20.89 -16.64
CA GLU A 114 16.57 -20.44 -15.29
C GLU A 114 15.39 -20.53 -14.30
N TRP A 115 14.18 -20.86 -14.77
CA TRP A 115 12.99 -20.92 -13.91
C TRP A 115 13.14 -21.96 -12.79
N SER A 116 13.65 -23.15 -13.11
CA SER A 116 13.88 -24.22 -12.14
C SER A 116 14.84 -23.79 -11.03
N LYS A 117 15.90 -23.04 -11.39
CA LYS A 117 16.84 -22.47 -10.44
C LYS A 117 16.15 -21.48 -9.50
N LEU A 118 15.34 -20.56 -10.03
CA LEU A 118 14.57 -19.62 -9.20
C LEU A 118 13.66 -20.36 -8.20
N LEU A 119 13.01 -21.45 -8.62
CA LEU A 119 12.17 -22.24 -7.72
C LEU A 119 12.97 -22.90 -6.59
N SER A 120 14.19 -23.36 -6.87
CA SER A 120 15.08 -23.94 -5.85
C SER A 120 15.58 -22.90 -4.84
N GLU A 121 15.63 -21.62 -5.24
CA GLU A 121 16.03 -20.49 -4.38
C GLU A 121 14.87 -19.96 -3.52
N TYR A 122 13.62 -20.38 -3.77
CA TYR A 122 12.42 -19.76 -3.19
C TYR A 122 12.47 -19.67 -1.66
N ASP A 123 12.73 -20.78 -0.96
CA ASP A 123 12.66 -20.80 0.50
C ASP A 123 13.70 -19.83 1.10
N SER A 124 14.94 -19.84 0.58
CA SER A 124 16.00 -18.93 1.02
C SER A 124 15.65 -17.46 0.77
N LEU A 125 15.12 -17.14 -0.41
CA LEU A 125 14.68 -15.78 -0.74
C LEU A 125 13.52 -15.34 0.16
N HIS A 126 12.55 -16.23 0.41
CA HIS A 126 11.38 -15.92 1.21
C HIS A 126 11.70 -15.78 2.70
N GLN A 127 12.75 -16.43 3.21
CA GLN A 127 13.25 -16.17 4.56
C GLN A 127 13.69 -14.71 4.74
N THR A 128 14.14 -14.03 3.69
CA THR A 128 14.45 -12.58 3.74
C THR A 128 13.21 -11.74 4.03
N TYR A 129 12.06 -12.12 3.46
CA TYR A 129 10.79 -11.48 3.77
C TYR A 129 10.39 -11.74 5.22
N LEU A 130 10.42 -13.01 5.64
CA LEU A 130 9.97 -13.41 6.98
C LEU A 130 10.81 -12.79 8.10
N SER A 131 12.12 -12.62 7.91
CA SER A 131 13.01 -12.00 8.89
C SER A 131 12.80 -10.49 9.03
N GLY A 132 12.22 -9.83 8.02
CA GLY A 132 11.88 -8.41 8.06
C GLY A 132 10.57 -8.09 8.78
N LEU A 133 9.74 -9.10 9.10
CA LEU A 133 8.44 -8.89 9.74
C LEU A 133 8.55 -8.85 11.26
N ASN A 134 7.60 -8.16 11.89
CA ASN A 134 7.34 -8.23 13.32
C ASN A 134 6.13 -9.15 13.57
N PRO A 135 6.35 -10.45 13.91
CA PRO A 135 5.24 -11.41 14.04
C PRO A 135 4.33 -11.11 15.24
N GLN A 136 4.87 -10.55 16.33
CA GLN A 136 4.07 -10.15 17.49
C GLN A 136 3.12 -9.00 17.14
N LEU A 137 3.64 -7.95 16.49
CA LEU A 137 2.83 -6.82 16.02
C LEU A 137 1.80 -7.27 14.98
N LYS A 138 2.19 -8.15 14.06
CA LYS A 138 1.29 -8.73 13.07
C LYS A 138 0.10 -9.41 13.75
N GLU A 139 0.34 -10.27 14.74
CA GLU A 139 -0.75 -10.94 15.45
C GLU A 139 -1.59 -9.96 16.27
N GLN A 140 -0.97 -8.95 16.89
CA GLN A 140 -1.70 -7.90 17.61
C GLN A 140 -2.69 -7.16 16.67
N VAL A 141 -2.24 -6.72 15.50
CA VAL A 141 -3.09 -6.00 14.53
C VAL A 141 -4.12 -6.94 13.88
N HIS A 142 -3.79 -8.22 13.71
CA HIS A 142 -4.75 -9.22 13.25
C HIS A 142 -5.91 -9.39 14.24
N GLU A 143 -5.62 -9.47 15.53
CA GLU A 143 -6.65 -9.56 16.57
C GLU A 143 -7.49 -8.29 16.67
N MET A 144 -6.88 -7.11 16.51
CA MET A 144 -7.60 -5.85 16.36
C MET A 144 -8.59 -5.93 15.20
N PHE A 145 -8.13 -6.38 14.03
CA PHE A 145 -8.95 -6.53 12.82
C PHE A 145 -10.09 -7.54 13.01
N LYS A 146 -9.86 -8.71 13.61
CA LYS A 146 -10.93 -9.69 13.88
C LYS A 146 -12.05 -9.10 14.74
N LYS A 147 -11.68 -8.34 15.79
CA LYS A 147 -12.65 -7.67 16.68
C LYS A 147 -13.43 -6.59 15.92
N ASP A 148 -12.76 -5.81 15.09
CA ASP A 148 -13.36 -4.80 14.24
C ASP A 148 -14.36 -5.40 13.23
N GLN A 149 -13.95 -6.43 12.48
CA GLN A 149 -14.82 -7.16 11.54
C GLN A 149 -16.08 -7.72 12.22
N LYS A 150 -15.98 -8.21 13.46
CA LYS A 150 -17.14 -8.68 14.24
C LYS A 150 -18.15 -7.57 14.49
N LYS A 151 -17.70 -6.32 14.70
CA LYS A 151 -18.58 -5.15 14.84
C LYS A 151 -19.19 -4.75 13.51
N ALA A 152 -18.40 -4.69 12.45
CA ALA A 152 -18.89 -4.38 11.10
C ALA A 152 -20.00 -5.36 10.67
N LEU A 153 -19.77 -6.66 10.88
CA LEU A 153 -20.78 -7.71 10.63
C LEU A 153 -22.03 -7.55 11.52
N GLY A 154 -21.84 -7.17 12.78
CA GLY A 154 -22.94 -6.88 13.70
C GLY A 154 -23.81 -5.69 13.28
N ALA A 155 -23.25 -4.72 12.55
CA ALA A 155 -24.00 -3.61 11.94
C ALA A 155 -24.76 -4.09 10.70
N LEU A 156 -24.14 -4.92 9.85
CA LEU A 156 -24.75 -5.48 8.64
C LEU A 156 -26.05 -6.25 8.94
N PHE A 157 -26.08 -7.04 10.02
CA PHE A 157 -27.24 -7.84 10.42
C PHE A 157 -28.39 -7.04 11.07
N ARG A 158 -28.31 -5.71 11.18
CA ARG A 158 -29.42 -4.90 11.71
C ARG A 158 -30.42 -4.57 10.61
N ILE A 159 -31.71 -4.80 10.91
CA ILE A 159 -32.81 -4.47 10.00
C ILE A 159 -33.19 -3.00 10.15
N GLY A 160 -33.14 -2.25 9.05
CA GLY A 160 -33.52 -0.84 8.98
C GLY A 160 -32.41 0.14 9.37
N GLN A 161 -32.41 1.31 8.71
CA GLN A 161 -31.36 2.32 8.85
C GLN A 161 -31.24 2.90 10.28
N LYS A 162 -32.38 3.05 10.97
CA LYS A 162 -32.38 3.51 12.37
C LYS A 162 -31.68 2.52 13.31
N ALA A 163 -31.89 1.21 13.11
CA ALA A 163 -31.26 0.19 13.94
C ALA A 163 -29.75 0.06 13.64
N LYS A 164 -29.37 0.13 12.35
CA LYS A 164 -27.97 0.17 11.89
C LYS A 164 -27.20 1.34 12.51
N ARG A 165 -27.75 2.57 12.38
CA ARG A 165 -27.14 3.78 12.95
C ARG A 165 -27.03 3.70 14.47
N ARG A 166 -28.10 3.30 15.17
CA ARG A 166 -28.06 3.13 16.63
C ARG A 166 -26.99 2.13 17.06
N TYR A 167 -26.84 1.01 16.35
CA TYR A 167 -25.78 0.04 16.64
C TYR A 167 -24.39 0.63 16.37
N SER A 168 -24.21 1.26 15.20
CA SER A 168 -22.93 1.84 14.79
C SER A 168 -22.48 2.90 15.80
N GLU A 169 -23.33 3.85 16.15
CA GLU A 169 -23.00 4.92 17.11
C GLU A 169 -22.87 4.43 18.56
N LYS A 170 -23.72 3.50 19.04
CA LYS A 170 -23.72 3.11 20.47
C LYS A 170 -22.86 1.89 20.79
N LYS A 171 -22.44 1.10 19.80
CA LYS A 171 -21.72 -0.17 19.99
C LYS A 171 -20.47 -0.31 19.14
N PHE A 172 -20.45 0.25 17.94
CA PHE A 172 -19.26 0.22 17.09
C PHE A 172 -18.32 1.38 17.43
N ALA A 173 -18.80 2.63 17.45
CA ALA A 173 -17.99 3.81 17.76
C ALA A 173 -17.12 3.65 19.02
N PRO A 174 -17.65 3.31 20.22
CA PRO A 174 -16.80 3.15 21.40
C PRO A 174 -15.71 2.06 21.26
N HIS A 175 -15.98 1.01 20.48
CA HIS A 175 -14.97 0.00 20.18
C HIS A 175 -13.92 0.52 19.21
N SER A 176 -14.35 1.25 18.18
CA SER A 176 -13.49 1.81 17.16
C SER A 176 -12.54 2.86 17.75
N GLU A 177 -13.02 3.68 18.69
CA GLU A 177 -12.20 4.65 19.44
C GLU A 177 -11.04 3.95 20.17
N GLN A 178 -11.31 2.87 20.90
CA GLN A 178 -10.27 2.06 21.56
C GLN A 178 -9.26 1.47 20.57
N GLN A 179 -9.74 1.04 19.39
CA GLN A 179 -8.86 0.51 18.34
C GLN A 179 -7.95 1.61 17.77
N LEU A 180 -8.46 2.84 17.63
CA LEU A 180 -7.66 3.97 17.16
C LEU A 180 -6.64 4.43 18.19
N GLU A 181 -6.97 4.43 19.48
CA GLU A 181 -5.99 4.65 20.56
C GLU A 181 -4.88 3.60 20.52
N GLN A 182 -5.23 2.32 20.36
CA GLN A 182 -4.25 1.25 20.23
C GLN A 182 -3.40 1.41 18.96
N LEU A 183 -4.00 1.78 17.83
CA LEU A 183 -3.28 2.04 16.59
C LEU A 183 -2.34 3.26 16.71
N GLU A 184 -2.74 4.27 17.46
CA GLU A 184 -1.89 5.43 17.76
C GLU A 184 -0.64 5.03 18.53
N GLN A 185 -0.77 4.14 19.53
CA GLN A 185 0.39 3.62 20.25
C GLN A 185 1.29 2.80 19.33
N ILE A 186 0.70 1.95 18.46
CA ILE A 186 1.46 1.20 17.45
C ILE A 186 2.23 2.15 16.53
N LEU A 187 1.58 3.21 16.03
CA LEU A 187 2.23 4.23 15.19
C LEU A 187 3.41 4.89 15.90
N LYS A 188 3.29 5.16 17.20
CA LYS A 188 4.33 5.78 18.00
C LYS A 188 5.51 4.84 18.27
N GLU A 189 5.25 3.56 18.53
CA GLU A 189 6.25 2.58 18.94
C GLU A 189 6.95 1.92 17.75
N TYR A 190 6.20 1.62 16.69
CA TYR A 190 6.67 0.82 15.55
C TYR A 190 6.57 1.52 14.20
N GLY A 191 5.78 2.59 14.08
CA GLY A 191 5.34 3.13 12.78
C GLY A 191 4.04 2.46 12.29
N TYR A 192 3.57 2.81 11.08
CA TYR A 192 2.32 2.23 10.57
C TYR A 192 2.50 0.73 10.28
N PRO A 193 1.59 -0.15 10.76
CA PRO A 193 1.75 -1.60 10.64
C PRO A 193 1.35 -2.11 9.24
N GLY A 194 1.89 -1.50 8.20
CA GLY A 194 1.64 -1.82 6.80
C GLY A 194 2.50 -2.97 6.28
N GLU A 195 2.62 -3.02 4.95
CA GLU A 195 3.27 -4.11 4.22
C GLU A 195 4.69 -4.41 4.71
N ARG A 196 5.48 -3.37 5.01
CA ARG A 196 6.87 -3.49 5.46
C ARG A 196 7.01 -4.24 6.80
N LEU A 197 6.10 -4.03 7.75
CA LEU A 197 6.24 -4.54 9.12
C LEU A 197 5.43 -5.80 9.39
N THR A 198 4.21 -5.90 8.83
CA THR A 198 3.27 -6.98 9.14
C THR A 198 2.88 -7.80 7.91
N GLY A 199 3.36 -7.42 6.73
CA GLY A 199 2.95 -7.98 5.45
C GLY A 199 1.69 -7.33 4.89
N ASN A 200 1.44 -7.53 3.60
CA ASN A 200 0.35 -6.86 2.87
C ASN A 200 -1.05 -7.44 3.19
N ASN A 201 -1.60 -7.10 4.36
CA ASN A 201 -2.93 -7.56 4.81
C ASN A 201 -4.00 -6.45 4.85
N LEU A 202 -3.62 -5.18 4.72
CA LEU A 202 -4.50 -4.00 4.76
C LEU A 202 -5.32 -3.81 6.05
N TRP A 203 -5.04 -4.57 7.12
CA TRP A 203 -5.82 -4.58 8.36
C TRP A 203 -5.96 -3.20 9.01
N GLY A 204 -4.86 -2.46 9.15
CA GLY A 204 -4.88 -1.10 9.71
C GLY A 204 -5.76 -0.15 8.87
N SER A 205 -5.65 -0.24 7.54
CA SER A 205 -6.46 0.55 6.61
C SER A 205 -7.95 0.21 6.74
N VAL A 206 -8.31 -1.07 6.94
CA VAL A 206 -9.71 -1.46 7.12
C VAL A 206 -10.28 -0.93 8.43
N ILE A 207 -9.53 -1.05 9.54
CA ILE A 207 -9.94 -0.53 10.86
C ILE A 207 -10.19 0.99 10.76
N LEU A 208 -9.27 1.74 10.16
CA LEU A 208 -9.39 3.18 9.94
C LEU A 208 -10.58 3.53 9.01
N SER A 209 -10.79 2.75 7.95
CA SER A 209 -11.90 2.94 7.01
C SER A 209 -13.25 2.73 7.68
N HIS A 210 -13.39 1.68 8.50
CA HIS A 210 -14.61 1.41 9.24
C HIS A 210 -14.91 2.48 10.29
N HIS A 211 -13.87 2.98 10.99
CA HIS A 211 -14.03 4.16 11.86
C HIS A 211 -14.58 5.35 11.07
N ASN A 212 -13.96 5.63 9.93
CA ASN A 212 -14.36 6.68 9.01
C ASN A 212 -15.67 6.41 8.27
N SER A 213 -16.38 5.32 8.54
CA SER A 213 -17.68 5.02 7.94
C SER A 213 -18.79 4.75 8.96
N ILE A 214 -18.61 5.13 10.23
CA ILE A 214 -19.60 4.85 11.30
C ILE A 214 -20.95 5.51 11.02
N SER A 215 -20.98 6.83 10.84
CA SER A 215 -22.17 7.59 10.43
C SER A 215 -21.84 9.07 10.20
N ILE A 216 -22.69 9.79 9.45
CA ILE A 216 -22.60 11.25 9.30
C ILE A 216 -22.54 11.96 10.67
N ASN A 217 -23.44 11.60 11.59
CA ASN A 217 -23.56 12.26 12.90
C ASN A 217 -22.35 12.01 13.81
N TYR A 218 -21.74 10.82 13.75
CA TYR A 218 -20.51 10.53 14.46
C TYR A 218 -19.32 11.26 13.81
N ASN A 219 -19.09 11.01 12.52
CA ASN A 219 -17.91 11.49 11.81
C ASN A 219 -17.82 13.01 11.70
N SER A 220 -18.95 13.72 11.68
CA SER A 220 -18.98 15.19 11.70
C SER A 220 -18.46 15.79 13.01
N LYS A 221 -18.35 14.99 14.08
CA LYS A 221 -17.86 15.39 15.41
C LYS A 221 -16.55 14.67 15.79
N ASP A 222 -16.09 13.75 14.95
CA ASP A 222 -14.92 12.94 15.22
C ASP A 222 -13.63 13.78 15.11
N THR A 223 -12.90 13.82 16.22
CA THR A 223 -11.59 14.49 16.35
C THR A 223 -10.42 13.51 16.37
N ILE A 224 -10.67 12.21 16.55
CA ILE A 224 -9.64 11.18 16.70
C ILE A 224 -8.96 10.95 15.35
N TYR A 225 -9.74 10.76 14.28
CA TYR A 225 -9.13 10.63 12.96
C TYR A 225 -8.38 11.89 12.53
N ALA A 226 -8.92 13.08 12.85
CA ALA A 226 -8.25 14.35 12.56
C ALA A 226 -6.87 14.43 13.26
N HIS A 227 -6.75 13.88 14.47
CA HIS A 227 -5.47 13.77 15.18
C HIS A 227 -4.52 12.73 14.55
N LEU A 228 -5.05 11.61 14.03
CA LEU A 228 -4.24 10.56 13.43
C LEU A 228 -3.77 10.88 12.01
N LYS A 229 -4.54 11.64 11.23
CA LYS A 229 -4.25 11.94 9.82
C LYS A 229 -2.84 12.50 9.58
N PRO A 230 -2.32 13.48 10.35
CA PRO A 230 -0.93 13.94 10.22
C PRO A 230 0.10 12.83 10.43
N LYS A 231 -0.16 11.88 11.34
CA LYS A 231 0.74 10.73 11.60
C LYS A 231 0.73 9.75 10.43
N LEU A 232 -0.44 9.51 9.83
CA LEU A 232 -0.56 8.68 8.62
C LEU A 232 0.15 9.33 7.41
N LEU A 233 0.07 10.66 7.27
CA LEU A 233 0.82 11.39 6.24
C LEU A 233 2.34 11.32 6.48
N ALA A 234 2.79 11.33 7.73
CA ALA A 234 4.20 11.09 8.05
C ALA A 234 4.61 9.66 7.72
N ALA A 235 3.78 8.67 8.05
CA ALA A 235 3.99 7.26 7.70
C ALA A 235 4.09 7.05 6.17
N LEU A 236 3.30 7.79 5.37
CA LEU A 236 3.38 7.76 3.90
C LEU A 236 4.76 8.22 3.43
N LYS A 237 5.26 9.35 3.95
CA LYS A 237 6.60 9.87 3.61
C LYS A 237 7.73 8.91 4.02
N GLN A 238 7.48 8.04 4.99
CA GLN A 238 8.42 7.02 5.46
C GLN A 238 8.29 5.67 4.73
N GLY A 239 7.33 5.54 3.81
CA GLY A 239 7.08 4.30 3.06
C GLY A 239 6.36 3.21 3.86
N GLU A 240 5.69 3.57 4.95
CA GLU A 240 5.04 2.62 5.85
C GLU A 240 3.62 2.27 5.41
N ILE A 241 2.91 3.25 4.88
CA ILE A 241 1.55 3.11 4.32
C ILE A 241 1.60 3.44 2.83
N SER A 242 0.89 2.65 2.02
CA SER A 242 0.77 2.98 0.60
C SER A 242 -0.22 4.15 0.39
N PRO A 243 -0.04 4.96 -0.66
CA PRO A 243 -0.96 6.06 -0.93
C PRO A 243 -2.37 5.57 -1.29
N TYR A 244 -2.49 4.32 -1.75
CA TYR A 244 -3.77 3.66 -2.01
C TYR A 244 -4.54 3.30 -0.74
N GLU A 245 -3.85 2.90 0.33
CA GLU A 245 -4.49 2.69 1.64
C GLU A 245 -4.97 4.02 2.20
N LEU A 246 -4.09 5.04 2.21
CA LEU A 246 -4.44 6.36 2.72
C LEU A 246 -5.64 6.97 1.98
N ALA A 247 -5.66 6.88 0.66
CA ALA A 247 -6.75 7.37 -0.16
C ALA A 247 -8.08 6.66 0.13
N GLN A 248 -8.07 5.34 0.34
CA GLN A 248 -9.27 4.60 0.69
C GLN A 248 -9.83 5.01 2.05
N ILE A 249 -8.95 5.19 3.05
CA ILE A 249 -9.36 5.63 4.39
C ILE A 249 -10.06 7.00 4.34
N GLU A 250 -9.54 7.94 3.54
CA GLU A 250 -10.09 9.28 3.36
C GLU A 250 -11.37 9.30 2.52
N ASP A 251 -11.44 8.46 1.48
CA ASP A 251 -12.64 8.33 0.65
C ASP A 251 -13.80 7.74 1.42
N TRP A 252 -13.56 6.78 2.31
CA TRP A 252 -14.59 6.31 3.25
C TRP A 252 -15.14 7.43 4.12
N ARG A 253 -14.26 8.29 4.63
CA ARG A 253 -14.68 9.46 5.43
C ARG A 253 -15.51 10.43 4.61
N THR A 254 -15.03 10.77 3.42
CA THR A 254 -15.66 11.74 2.52
C THR A 254 -17.04 11.25 2.08
N ALA A 255 -17.12 10.00 1.62
CA ALA A 255 -18.36 9.37 1.22
C ALA A 255 -19.33 9.27 2.40
N ALA A 256 -18.86 8.90 3.60
CA ALA A 256 -19.72 8.86 4.78
C ALA A 256 -20.29 10.23 5.14
N LEU A 257 -19.48 11.30 5.09
CA LEU A 257 -19.91 12.66 5.44
C LEU A 257 -20.85 13.28 4.42
N THR A 258 -20.71 12.90 3.15
CA THR A 258 -21.47 13.47 2.02
C THR A 258 -22.52 12.54 1.47
N ASN A 259 -22.83 11.44 2.18
CA ASN A 259 -23.77 10.43 1.70
C ASN A 259 -23.44 9.91 0.28
N HIS A 260 -22.15 9.70 0.03
CA HIS A 260 -21.55 9.25 -1.24
C HIS A 260 -21.63 10.23 -2.41
N GLU A 261 -22.08 11.47 -2.21
CA GLU A 261 -22.19 12.50 -3.26
C GLU A 261 -20.83 13.13 -3.65
N SER A 262 -19.76 12.79 -2.92
CA SER A 262 -18.41 13.27 -3.24
C SER A 262 -17.32 12.25 -2.88
N THR A 263 -16.12 12.50 -3.41
CA THR A 263 -14.92 11.68 -3.19
C THR A 263 -13.70 12.55 -3.03
N SER A 264 -12.70 12.11 -2.26
CA SER A 264 -11.43 12.84 -2.12
C SER A 264 -10.40 12.40 -3.16
N TYR A 265 -10.36 11.11 -3.48
CA TYR A 265 -9.36 10.47 -4.33
C TYR A 265 -9.97 9.62 -5.46
N GLY A 266 -11.30 9.45 -5.51
CA GLY A 266 -11.99 8.77 -6.61
C GLY A 266 -12.09 7.25 -6.48
N PHE A 267 -11.82 6.67 -5.30
CA PHE A 267 -12.05 5.25 -5.04
C PHE A 267 -13.46 4.97 -4.53
N LEU A 268 -14.05 5.87 -3.74
CA LEU A 268 -15.41 5.73 -3.23
C LEU A 268 -16.15 7.07 -3.26
N GLY A 269 -17.42 7.04 -3.66
CA GLY A 269 -18.24 8.23 -3.87
C GLY A 269 -18.24 8.68 -5.34
N VAL A 270 -18.79 9.87 -5.59
CA VAL A 270 -19.00 10.42 -6.94
C VAL A 270 -18.03 11.58 -7.23
N ILE A 271 -17.63 11.72 -8.50
CA ILE A 271 -16.95 12.93 -9.01
C ILE A 271 -18.00 13.74 -9.77
N PRO A 272 -18.60 14.79 -9.17
CA PRO A 272 -19.81 15.41 -9.71
C PRO A 272 -19.60 16.32 -10.92
N ASN A 273 -18.37 16.81 -11.13
CA ASN A 273 -18.03 17.73 -12.22
C ASN A 273 -16.50 17.83 -12.41
N ASP A 274 -16.07 18.56 -13.43
CA ASP A 274 -14.65 18.74 -13.77
C ASP A 274 -13.84 19.47 -12.69
N ALA A 275 -14.45 20.42 -11.97
CA ALA A 275 -13.76 21.10 -10.86
C ALA A 275 -13.48 20.13 -9.69
N ALA A 276 -14.41 19.20 -9.42
CA ALA A 276 -14.19 18.12 -8.47
C ALA A 276 -13.13 17.15 -8.98
N LEU A 277 -13.10 16.83 -10.28
CA LEU A 277 -12.06 16.01 -10.89
C LEU A 277 -10.66 16.64 -10.72
N GLU A 278 -10.54 17.95 -10.94
CA GLU A 278 -9.29 18.69 -10.72
C GLU A 278 -8.86 18.61 -9.26
N THR A 279 -9.79 18.85 -8.32
CA THR A 279 -9.54 18.74 -6.88
C THR A 279 -9.10 17.32 -6.50
N THR A 280 -9.77 16.29 -7.02
CA THR A 280 -9.40 14.89 -6.81
C THR A 280 -8.00 14.59 -7.36
N ASN A 281 -7.64 15.07 -8.55
CA ASN A 281 -6.30 14.88 -9.11
C ASN A 281 -5.23 15.62 -8.31
N ASN A 282 -5.51 16.81 -7.80
CA ASN A 282 -4.61 17.56 -6.91
C ASN A 282 -4.37 16.78 -5.61
N ASN A 283 -5.42 16.27 -4.98
CA ASN A 283 -5.30 15.43 -3.79
C ASN A 283 -4.44 14.18 -4.08
N ARG A 284 -4.72 13.49 -5.19
CA ARG A 284 -3.97 12.32 -5.63
C ARG A 284 -2.48 12.62 -5.79
N ASN A 285 -2.13 13.73 -6.47
CA ASN A 285 -0.75 14.14 -6.67
C ASN A 285 0.01 14.38 -5.36
N VAL A 286 -0.63 15.08 -4.39
CA VAL A 286 0.00 15.41 -3.09
C VAL A 286 0.47 14.17 -2.32
N ILE A 287 -0.20 13.03 -2.48
CA ILE A 287 0.16 11.78 -1.80
C ILE A 287 0.91 10.79 -2.70
N GLY A 288 1.24 11.14 -3.95
CA GLY A 288 1.90 10.23 -4.87
C GLY A 288 0.98 9.18 -5.49
N LEU A 289 -0.27 9.55 -5.80
CA LEU A 289 -1.14 8.77 -6.67
C LEU A 289 -1.18 9.35 -8.08
N ARG A 290 -1.14 8.46 -9.08
CA ARG A 290 -1.45 8.76 -10.48
C ARG A 290 -2.77 9.53 -10.63
N THR A 291 -2.89 10.36 -11.66
CA THR A 291 -4.17 11.00 -12.01
C THR A 291 -5.22 9.97 -12.43
N ILE A 292 -6.50 10.39 -12.47
CA ILE A 292 -7.58 9.55 -12.96
C ILE A 292 -7.42 9.22 -14.44
N SER A 293 -6.96 10.18 -15.27
CA SER A 293 -6.68 9.92 -16.69
C SER A 293 -5.65 8.81 -16.84
N LEU A 294 -4.50 8.92 -16.17
CA LEU A 294 -3.46 7.89 -16.24
C LEU A 294 -3.97 6.53 -15.75
N ARG A 295 -4.77 6.49 -14.67
CA ARG A 295 -5.41 5.25 -14.24
C ARG A 295 -6.30 4.65 -15.35
N ASN A 296 -7.08 5.47 -16.03
CA ASN A 296 -7.96 5.02 -17.10
C ASN A 296 -7.19 4.51 -18.32
N ASP A 297 -6.06 5.15 -18.66
CA ASP A 297 -5.16 4.66 -19.71
C ASP A 297 -4.56 3.30 -19.34
N LEU A 298 -4.15 3.12 -18.07
CA LEU A 298 -3.66 1.82 -17.58
C LEU A 298 -4.75 0.74 -17.62
N ILE A 299 -6.02 1.08 -17.39
CA ILE A 299 -7.13 0.12 -17.57
C ILE A 299 -7.21 -0.34 -19.03
N ASP A 300 -7.02 0.57 -19.99
CA ASP A 300 -6.97 0.19 -21.41
C ASP A 300 -5.77 -0.72 -21.72
N ILE A 301 -4.62 -0.47 -21.10
CA ILE A 301 -3.45 -1.35 -21.21
C ILE A 301 -3.74 -2.74 -20.64
N GLU A 302 -4.35 -2.86 -19.45
CA GLU A 302 -4.74 -4.16 -18.89
C GLU A 302 -5.68 -4.92 -19.84
N ASN A 303 -6.69 -4.23 -20.38
CA ASN A 303 -7.65 -4.82 -21.32
C ASN A 303 -6.98 -5.26 -22.63
N LYS A 304 -6.03 -4.48 -23.13
CA LYS A 304 -5.31 -4.75 -24.39
C LYS A 304 -4.29 -5.88 -24.26
N THR A 305 -3.58 -5.94 -23.14
CA THR A 305 -2.41 -6.81 -22.99
C THR A 305 -2.68 -8.05 -22.12
N GLY A 306 -3.74 -8.04 -21.31
CA GLY A 306 -4.02 -9.07 -20.31
C GLY A 306 -3.14 -8.98 -19.05
N MET A 307 -2.16 -8.07 -19.01
CA MET A 307 -1.36 -7.83 -17.81
C MET A 307 -2.22 -7.35 -16.64
N ASN A 308 -1.80 -7.68 -15.43
CA ASN A 308 -2.36 -7.17 -14.19
C ASN A 308 -1.46 -6.04 -13.69
N LEU A 309 -1.86 -4.80 -13.95
CA LEU A 309 -1.17 -3.61 -13.45
C LEU A 309 -1.52 -3.33 -11.97
N HIS A 310 -2.23 -4.26 -11.33
CA HIS A 310 -2.63 -4.24 -9.93
C HIS A 310 -3.33 -2.93 -9.52
N LEU A 311 -4.11 -2.37 -10.44
CA LEU A 311 -4.95 -1.21 -10.17
C LEU A 311 -6.00 -1.59 -9.10
N PRO A 312 -6.29 -0.75 -8.11
CA PRO A 312 -7.37 -1.05 -7.17
C PRO A 312 -8.72 -1.09 -7.92
N LYS A 313 -9.34 -2.27 -7.89
CA LYS A 313 -10.63 -2.56 -8.57
C LYS A 313 -11.80 -2.75 -7.60
N GLY A 314 -11.56 -2.86 -6.29
CA GLY A 314 -12.58 -3.28 -5.31
C GLY A 314 -13.82 -2.36 -5.20
N TRP A 315 -13.67 -1.06 -5.48
CA TRP A 315 -14.75 -0.06 -5.33
C TRP A 315 -15.08 0.69 -6.62
N GLN A 316 -14.20 0.62 -7.63
CA GLN A 316 -14.38 1.20 -8.96
C GLN A 316 -13.92 0.18 -10.00
N ASN A 317 -14.89 -0.50 -10.60
CA ASN A 317 -14.65 -1.49 -11.65
C ASN A 317 -14.42 -0.76 -12.97
N GLY A 318 -13.24 -0.92 -13.58
CA GLY A 318 -12.93 -0.28 -14.86
C GLY A 318 -12.53 1.19 -14.70
N LYS A 319 -12.87 2.04 -15.68
CA LYS A 319 -12.52 3.47 -15.72
C LYS A 319 -13.33 4.27 -14.71
N ILE A 320 -12.74 5.35 -14.19
CA ILE A 320 -13.44 6.33 -13.36
C ILE A 320 -13.86 7.49 -14.26
N THR A 321 -15.14 7.88 -14.19
CA THR A 321 -15.73 8.97 -14.97
C THR A 321 -16.27 10.06 -14.06
N VAL A 322 -16.40 11.27 -14.61
CA VAL A 322 -17.22 12.33 -14.01
C VAL A 322 -18.69 11.90 -14.16
N ALA A 323 -19.49 12.06 -13.10
CA ALA A 323 -20.90 11.72 -13.14
C ALA A 323 -21.63 12.51 -14.22
N THR A 324 -22.45 11.80 -14.98
CA THR A 324 -23.38 12.41 -15.93
C THR A 324 -24.61 12.95 -15.20
N ASP A 325 -25.36 13.87 -15.81
CA ASP A 325 -26.60 14.41 -15.24
C ASP A 325 -27.64 13.36 -14.83
N ALA A 326 -27.58 12.15 -15.41
CA ALA A 326 -28.46 11.04 -15.09
C ALA A 326 -28.05 10.26 -13.81
N GLU A 327 -26.85 10.53 -13.29
CA GLU A 327 -26.25 9.83 -12.14
C GLU A 327 -26.13 10.74 -10.89
N ARG A 328 -26.52 12.02 -11.02
CA ARG A 328 -26.59 13.02 -9.94
C ARG A 328 -27.96 13.02 -9.27
#